data_AF-A0A3M2VP93-F1
#
_entry.id   AF-A0A3M2VP93-F1
#
_cell.length_a   1.000
_cell.length_b   1.000
_cell.length_c   1.000
_cell.angle_alpha   90.00
_cell.angle_beta   90.00
_cell.angle_gamma   90.00
#
_symmetry.space_group_name_H-M   'P 1'
#
loop_
_entity.id
_entity.type
_entity.pdbx_description
1 polymer ?
#
loop_
_entity_poly.entity_id
_entity_poly.type
_entity_poly.pdbx_seq_one_letter_code
_entity_poly.pdbx_strand_id
1 'polypeptide(L)'
;MNRDDRRFLGNVYEWAQDQGADLTYVDALGLSLARYRENDDGRICVRANQGNVRDGEGYTIYQRFTDRDAATAERILKSEALKTTPLDQKFIGYITDNDYSALSHPDFEFLEQVINNFSVKGEDKQWPLSGDFSSYTYIKNNFIQTRSGEKRKPDNDDIQETTPARPKTTKPKEITLESLTLPLK
;
A
#
# COMPACT_ATOMS: atom_id res chain seq x y z
N MET A 1 -10.50 6.16 -10.26
CA MET A 1 -9.49 6.45 -11.30
C MET A 1 -10.08 7.35 -12.37
N ASN A 2 -9.37 8.39 -12.82
CA ASN A 2 -9.91 9.36 -13.77
C ASN A 2 -9.59 8.98 -15.25
N ARG A 3 -9.97 9.82 -16.22
CA ARG A 3 -9.73 9.55 -17.66
C ARG A 3 -8.26 9.68 -18.04
N ASP A 4 -7.55 10.65 -17.47
CA ASP A 4 -6.14 10.90 -17.76
C ASP A 4 -5.25 9.79 -17.22
N ASP A 5 -5.54 9.29 -16.01
CA ASP A 5 -4.90 8.10 -15.41
C ASP A 5 -5.00 6.89 -16.36
N ARG A 6 -6.21 6.63 -16.88
CA ARG A 6 -6.46 5.51 -17.81
C ARG A 6 -5.73 5.68 -19.14
N ARG A 7 -5.71 6.90 -19.68
CA ARG A 7 -4.97 7.20 -20.92
C ARG A 7 -3.47 7.00 -20.72
N PHE A 8 -2.93 7.51 -19.61
CA PHE A 8 -1.52 7.34 -19.26
C PHE A 8 -1.15 5.86 -19.12
N LEU A 9 -1.92 5.08 -18.35
CA LEU A 9 -1.70 3.65 -18.20
C LEU A 9 -1.79 2.90 -19.54
N GLY A 10 -2.70 3.30 -20.43
CA GLY A 10 -2.77 2.76 -21.79
C GLY A 10 -1.45 2.92 -22.57
N ASN A 11 -0.86 4.10 -22.51
CA ASN A 11 0.44 4.33 -23.14
C ASN A 11 1.56 3.52 -22.46
N VAL A 12 1.51 3.35 -21.13
CA VAL A 12 2.47 2.51 -20.39
C VAL A 12 2.32 1.04 -20.77
N TYR A 13 1.10 0.55 -21.00
CA TYR A 13 0.84 -0.80 -21.50
C TYR A 13 1.46 -1.03 -22.88
N GLU A 14 1.23 -0.12 -23.82
CA GLU A 14 1.79 -0.19 -25.17
C GLU A 14 3.33 -0.22 -25.12
N TRP A 15 3.93 0.72 -24.38
CA TRP A 15 5.38 0.77 -24.20
C TRP A 15 5.94 -0.50 -23.54
N ALA A 16 5.33 -0.96 -22.44
CA ALA A 16 5.79 -2.14 -21.73
C ALA A 16 5.69 -3.41 -22.61
N GLN A 17 4.60 -3.53 -23.38
CA GLN A 17 4.41 -4.61 -24.34
C GLN A 17 5.47 -4.58 -25.44
N ASP A 18 5.72 -3.42 -26.05
CA ASP A 18 6.73 -3.24 -27.10
C ASP A 18 8.15 -3.57 -26.60
N GLN A 19 8.42 -3.33 -25.32
CA GLN A 19 9.69 -3.67 -24.68
C GLN A 19 9.79 -5.13 -24.19
N GLY A 20 8.72 -5.93 -24.34
CA GLY A 20 8.69 -7.32 -23.90
C GLY A 20 8.60 -7.50 -22.38
N ALA A 21 8.05 -6.52 -21.67
CA ALA A 21 7.81 -6.59 -20.23
C ALA A 21 6.64 -7.52 -19.89
N ASP A 22 6.66 -8.10 -18.69
CA ASP A 22 5.48 -8.67 -18.07
C ASP A 22 4.52 -7.55 -17.68
N LEU A 23 3.32 -7.57 -18.27
CA LEU A 23 2.32 -6.53 -18.06
C LEU A 23 1.77 -6.48 -16.61
N THR A 24 2.04 -7.49 -15.79
CA THR A 24 1.72 -7.50 -14.36
C THR A 24 2.39 -6.34 -13.61
N TYR A 25 3.55 -5.85 -14.09
CA TYR A 25 4.17 -4.63 -13.55
C TYR A 25 3.29 -3.39 -13.77
N VAL A 26 2.62 -3.29 -14.93
CA VAL A 26 1.69 -2.20 -15.24
C VAL A 26 0.39 -2.37 -14.44
N ASP A 27 -0.12 -3.59 -14.29
CA ASP A 27 -1.26 -3.89 -13.42
C ASP A 27 -1.01 -3.46 -11.97
N ALA A 28 0.16 -3.78 -11.42
CA ALA A 28 0.54 -3.42 -10.04
C ALA A 28 0.62 -1.89 -9.85
N LEU A 29 1.16 -1.18 -10.84
CA LEU A 29 1.15 0.29 -10.87
C LEU A 29 -0.27 0.85 -10.95
N GLY A 30 -1.09 0.30 -11.85
CA GLY A 30 -2.49 0.70 -12.04
C GLY A 30 -3.34 0.48 -10.80
N LEU A 31 -3.15 -0.65 -10.10
CA LEU A 31 -3.84 -0.94 -8.83
C LEU A 31 -3.45 0.07 -7.75
N SER A 32 -2.16 0.39 -7.64
CA SER A 32 -1.67 1.40 -6.68
C SER A 32 -2.28 2.78 -6.95
N LEU A 33 -2.36 3.18 -8.22
CA LEU A 33 -2.99 4.44 -8.62
C LEU A 33 -4.50 4.42 -8.37
N ALA A 34 -5.19 3.31 -8.67
CA ALA A 34 -6.61 3.16 -8.39
C ALA A 34 -6.92 3.31 -6.90
N ARG A 35 -6.17 2.62 -6.03
CA ARG A 35 -6.31 2.73 -4.57
C ARG A 35 -6.08 4.16 -4.08
N TYR A 36 -5.06 4.84 -4.58
CA TYR A 36 -4.81 6.25 -4.24
C TYR A 36 -6.04 7.13 -4.58
N ARG A 37 -6.60 6.97 -5.78
CA ARG A 37 -7.79 7.73 -6.22
C ARG A 37 -9.05 7.37 -5.41
N GLU A 38 -9.23 6.11 -5.06
CA GLU A 38 -10.36 5.64 -4.25
C GLU A 38 -10.33 6.23 -2.83
N ASN A 39 -9.14 6.53 -2.31
CA ASN A 39 -8.95 7.12 -1.00
C ASN A 39 -8.82 8.66 -1.04
N ASP A 40 -9.66 9.32 -1.85
CA ASP A 40 -9.69 10.78 -2.00
C ASP A 40 -8.29 11.38 -2.27
N ASP A 41 -7.62 10.86 -3.31
CA ASP A 41 -6.23 11.20 -3.62
C ASP A 41 -5.29 11.03 -2.40
N GLY A 42 -5.48 9.92 -1.69
CA GLY A 42 -4.74 9.57 -0.47
C GLY A 42 -5.11 10.36 0.80
N ARG A 43 -6.02 11.35 0.74
CA ARG A 43 -6.34 12.23 1.89
C ARG A 43 -6.96 11.50 3.08
N ILE A 44 -7.70 10.42 2.82
CA ILE A 44 -8.36 9.64 3.88
C ILE A 44 -7.55 8.40 4.31
N CYS A 45 -6.37 8.19 3.74
CA CYS A 45 -5.46 7.13 4.17
C CYS A 45 -4.82 7.50 5.51
N VAL A 46 -4.78 6.53 6.42
CA VAL A 46 -4.07 6.68 7.70
C VAL A 46 -2.58 6.54 7.47
N ARG A 47 -1.80 7.46 8.03
CA ARG A 47 -0.34 7.36 8.10
C ARG A 47 0.07 6.31 9.13
N ALA A 48 0.59 5.18 8.67
CA ALA A 48 0.86 4.00 9.48
C ALA A 48 1.97 4.21 10.52
N ASN A 49 3.05 4.93 10.18
CA ASN A 49 4.21 5.10 11.06
C ASN A 49 4.12 6.31 12.01
N GLN A 50 2.94 6.85 12.25
CA GLN A 50 2.71 7.95 13.20
C GLN A 50 2.57 7.47 14.66
N GLY A 51 3.01 6.24 14.96
CA GLY A 51 2.96 5.66 16.30
C GLY A 51 1.61 5.08 16.71
N ASN A 52 0.69 4.92 15.75
CA ASN A 52 -0.69 4.49 15.99
C ASN A 52 -0.88 2.97 15.96
N VAL A 53 0.05 2.23 15.34
CA VAL A 53 -0.01 0.78 15.20
C VAL A 53 0.81 0.13 16.32
N ARG A 54 0.22 -0.85 17.02
CA ARG A 54 0.88 -1.58 18.12
C ARG A 54 0.75 -3.08 17.96
N ASP A 55 1.71 -3.81 18.51
CA ASP A 55 1.58 -5.25 18.71
C ASP A 55 0.72 -5.57 19.95
N GLY A 56 0.42 -6.86 20.14
CA GLY A 56 -0.35 -7.34 21.29
C GLY A 56 0.33 -7.14 22.65
N GLU A 57 1.60 -6.75 22.67
CA GLU A 57 2.37 -6.49 23.90
C GLU A 57 2.46 -5.00 24.24
N GLY A 58 1.95 -4.12 23.36
CA GLY A 58 1.92 -2.66 23.54
C GLY A 58 3.12 -1.92 22.95
N TYR A 59 3.97 -2.57 22.15
CA TYR A 59 5.05 -1.89 21.42
C TYR A 59 4.52 -1.28 20.13
N THR A 60 4.99 -0.08 19.81
CA THR A 60 4.70 0.56 18.54
C THR A 60 5.42 -0.17 17.41
N ILE A 61 4.69 -0.45 16.33
CA ILE A 61 5.22 -1.07 15.12
C ILE A 61 5.50 0.04 14.10
N TYR A 62 6.68 -0.02 13.48
CA TYR A 62 7.04 0.83 12.34
C TYR A 62 7.36 -0.04 11.13
N GLN A 63 7.00 0.46 9.95
CA GLN A 63 7.16 -0.21 8.67
C GLN A 63 7.88 0.74 7.73
N ARG A 64 8.88 0.23 7.02
CA ARG A 64 9.63 1.00 6.02
C ARG A 64 9.90 0.14 4.80
N PHE A 65 10.20 0.80 3.69
CA PHE A 65 10.73 0.17 2.50
C PHE A 65 12.01 -0.62 2.81
N THR A 66 12.28 -1.62 1.98
CA THR A 66 13.61 -2.23 1.92
C THR A 66 14.66 -1.18 1.56
N ASP A 67 15.93 -1.45 1.84
CA ASP A 67 16.99 -0.48 1.53
C ASP A 67 17.09 -0.21 0.01
N ARG A 68 16.81 -1.21 -0.83
CA ARG A 68 16.73 -1.09 -2.30
C ARG A 68 15.59 -0.16 -2.71
N ASP A 69 14.40 -0.39 -2.16
CA ASP A 69 13.21 0.39 -2.49
C ASP A 69 13.33 1.83 -2.00
N ALA A 70 13.85 2.03 -0.78
CA ALA A 70 14.14 3.36 -0.25
C ALA A 70 15.12 4.14 -1.13
N ALA A 71 16.20 3.50 -1.57
CA ALA A 71 17.18 4.12 -2.48
C ALA A 71 16.55 4.48 -3.83
N THR A 72 15.64 3.65 -4.35
CA THR A 72 14.96 3.91 -5.62
C THR A 72 13.92 5.02 -5.50
N ALA A 73 13.12 5.01 -4.43
CA ALA A 73 12.20 6.10 -4.11
C ALA A 73 12.93 7.44 -3.99
N GLU A 74 14.10 7.47 -3.34
CA GLU A 74 14.93 8.66 -3.24
C GLU A 74 15.43 9.15 -4.62
N ARG A 75 15.85 8.24 -5.50
CA ARG A 75 16.24 8.61 -6.88
C ARG A 75 15.08 9.20 -7.67
N ILE A 76 13.89 8.59 -7.59
CA ILE A 76 12.66 9.09 -8.22
C ILE A 76 12.38 10.52 -7.77
N LEU A 77 12.35 10.75 -6.45
CA LEU A 77 12.03 12.05 -5.85
C LEU A 77 13.06 13.14 -6.20
N LYS A 78 14.31 12.76 -6.45
CA LYS A 78 15.39 13.67 -6.86
C LYS A 78 15.51 13.83 -8.39
N SER A 79 14.79 13.03 -9.18
CA SER A 79 14.91 13.03 -10.63
C SER A 79 14.31 14.27 -11.26
N GLU A 80 14.99 14.83 -12.27
CA GLU A 80 14.41 15.89 -13.11
C GLU A 80 13.24 15.39 -13.97
N ALA A 81 13.19 14.09 -14.26
CA ALA A 81 12.09 13.48 -15.02
C ALA A 81 10.74 13.62 -14.28
N LEU A 82 10.76 13.54 -12.94
CA LEU A 82 9.58 13.70 -12.09
C LEU A 82 8.87 15.05 -12.31
N LYS A 83 9.62 16.11 -12.65
CA LYS A 83 9.04 17.45 -12.86
C LYS A 83 8.21 17.55 -14.12
N THR A 84 8.43 16.65 -15.08
CA THR A 84 7.86 16.73 -16.43
C THR A 84 7.08 15.48 -16.85
N THR A 85 7.05 14.45 -16.00
CA THR A 85 6.21 13.28 -16.23
C THR A 85 4.72 13.66 -16.15
N PRO A 86 3.85 13.08 -16.99
CA PRO A 86 2.41 13.28 -16.91
C PRO A 86 1.75 12.49 -15.77
N LEU A 87 2.48 11.57 -15.12
CA LEU A 87 1.99 10.87 -13.93
C LEU A 87 1.85 11.85 -12.76
N ASP A 88 0.75 11.74 -12.00
CA ASP A 88 0.44 12.65 -10.89
C ASP A 88 1.56 12.68 -9.84
N GLN A 89 2.20 13.83 -9.68
CA GLN A 89 3.32 13.99 -8.74
C GLN A 89 2.90 13.79 -7.28
N LYS A 90 1.64 14.09 -6.93
CA LYS A 90 1.13 13.83 -5.57
C LYS A 90 0.95 12.33 -5.32
N PHE A 91 0.52 11.59 -6.34
CA PHE A 91 0.51 10.13 -6.28
C PHE A 91 1.92 9.57 -6.10
N ILE A 92 2.91 10.09 -6.82
CA ILE A 92 4.31 9.64 -6.69
C ILE A 92 4.82 9.94 -5.27
N GLY A 93 4.57 11.14 -4.74
CA GLY A 93 4.91 11.47 -3.36
C GLY A 93 4.22 10.54 -2.34
N TYR A 94 2.95 10.21 -2.56
CA TYR A 94 2.19 9.30 -1.71
C TYR A 94 2.74 7.86 -1.76
N ILE A 95 3.03 7.33 -2.94
CA ILE A 95 3.48 5.94 -3.08
C ILE A 95 4.92 5.74 -2.61
N THR A 96 5.73 6.80 -2.63
CA THR A 96 7.13 6.82 -2.14
C THR A 96 7.28 7.28 -0.69
N ASP A 97 6.17 7.46 0.03
CA ASP A 97 6.17 7.74 1.46
C ASP A 97 5.89 6.44 2.25
N ASN A 98 6.82 6.10 3.15
CA ASN A 98 6.75 4.93 4.03
C ASN A 98 5.46 4.92 4.86
N ASP A 99 4.96 6.10 5.24
CA ASP A 99 3.76 6.23 6.08
C ASP A 99 2.51 5.73 5.38
N TYR A 100 2.49 5.71 4.05
CA TYR A 100 1.32 5.32 3.29
C TYR A 100 1.47 3.96 2.61
N SER A 101 2.69 3.64 2.15
CA SER A 101 2.85 2.62 1.10
C SER A 101 3.88 1.55 1.42
N ALA A 102 4.49 1.56 2.61
CA ALA A 102 5.49 0.56 3.00
C ALA A 102 4.99 -0.89 2.86
N LEU A 103 3.73 -1.17 3.22
CA LEU A 103 3.17 -2.53 3.15
C LEU A 103 2.79 -3.00 1.75
N SER A 104 2.59 -2.07 0.82
CA SER A 104 2.09 -2.37 -0.53
C SER A 104 2.43 -1.21 -1.45
N HIS A 105 3.39 -1.43 -2.33
CA HIS A 105 3.80 -0.48 -3.36
C HIS A 105 4.07 -1.25 -4.67
N PRO A 106 4.02 -0.57 -5.84
CA PRO A 106 4.48 -1.19 -7.07
C PRO A 106 6.00 -1.37 -7.02
N ASP A 107 6.55 -2.10 -8.00
CA ASP A 107 7.99 -2.15 -8.18
C ASP A 107 8.53 -0.74 -8.47
N PHE A 108 9.40 -0.22 -7.58
CA PHE A 108 9.89 1.15 -7.70
C PHE A 108 10.90 1.31 -8.83
N GLU A 109 11.64 0.28 -9.21
CA GLU A 109 12.53 0.37 -10.37
C GLU A 109 11.70 0.43 -11.66
N PHE A 110 10.62 -0.34 -11.75
CA PHE A 110 9.66 -0.21 -12.84
C PHE A 110 9.05 1.19 -12.90
N LEU A 111 8.61 1.72 -11.75
CA LEU A 111 8.07 3.09 -11.65
C LEU A 111 9.10 4.14 -12.09
N GLU A 112 10.37 3.99 -11.71
CA GLU A 112 11.46 4.88 -12.13
C GLU A 112 11.61 4.87 -13.67
N GLN A 113 11.56 3.70 -14.31
CA GLN A 113 11.62 3.58 -15.78
C GLN A 113 10.42 4.24 -16.46
N VAL A 114 9.20 4.04 -15.93
CA VAL A 114 8.00 4.72 -16.42
C VAL A 114 8.13 6.24 -16.31
N ILE A 115 8.56 6.75 -15.16
CA ILE A 115 8.72 8.21 -14.97
C ILE A 115 9.75 8.77 -15.95
N ASN A 116 10.88 8.09 -16.13
CA ASN A 116 11.93 8.54 -17.05
C ASN A 116 11.46 8.53 -18.50
N ASN A 117 10.87 7.42 -18.98
CA ASN A 117 10.46 7.24 -20.37
C ASN A 117 9.34 8.21 -20.80
N PHE A 118 8.40 8.50 -19.90
CA PHE A 118 7.26 9.39 -20.19
C PHE A 118 7.48 10.85 -19.79
N SER A 119 8.69 11.21 -19.35
CA SER A 119 9.05 12.61 -19.13
C SER A 119 9.45 13.30 -20.44
N VAL A 120 9.41 14.64 -20.49
CA VAL A 120 9.89 15.40 -21.66
C VAL A 120 11.35 15.06 -22.01
N LYS A 121 12.18 14.75 -21.00
CA LYS A 121 13.56 14.28 -21.22
C LYS A 121 13.64 12.86 -21.80
N GLY A 122 12.60 12.05 -21.60
CA GLY A 122 12.46 10.71 -22.14
C GLY A 122 12.04 10.71 -23.61
N GLU A 123 11.33 11.74 -24.08
CA GLU A 123 11.00 11.90 -25.51
C GLU A 123 12.26 11.98 -26.39
N ASP A 124 13.33 12.58 -25.88
CA ASP A 124 14.63 12.69 -26.55
C ASP A 124 15.46 11.39 -26.49
N LYS A 125 15.10 10.44 -25.59
CA LYS A 125 15.82 9.19 -25.36
C LYS A 125 14.86 8.08 -24.92
N GLN A 126 14.43 7.24 -25.86
CA GLN A 126 13.83 5.96 -25.49
C GLN A 126 14.89 5.08 -24.82
N TRP A 127 14.75 4.87 -23.51
CA TRP A 127 15.60 3.93 -22.78
C TRP A 127 14.97 2.55 -22.89
N PRO A 128 15.71 1.53 -23.36
CA PRO A 128 15.19 0.18 -23.36
C PRO A 128 14.89 -0.23 -21.93
N LEU A 129 13.74 -0.86 -21.73
CA LEU A 129 13.39 -1.42 -20.43
C LEU A 129 14.41 -2.51 -20.07
N SER A 130 14.81 -2.58 -18.79
CA SER A 130 15.71 -3.66 -18.35
C SER A 130 15.07 -5.02 -18.65
N GLY A 131 15.86 -5.99 -19.11
CA GLY A 131 15.40 -7.37 -19.33
C GLY A 131 14.87 -8.04 -18.06
N ASP A 132 15.20 -7.49 -16.88
CA ASP A 132 14.71 -7.92 -15.58
C ASP A 132 13.18 -7.84 -15.45
N PHE A 133 12.51 -7.04 -16.29
CA PHE A 133 11.05 -6.88 -16.28
C PHE A 133 10.30 -7.85 -17.20
N SER A 134 11.00 -8.78 -17.87
CA SER A 134 10.37 -9.77 -18.75
C SER A 134 9.52 -10.83 -18.03
N SER A 135 9.69 -10.95 -16.71
CA SER A 135 8.90 -11.84 -15.85
C SER A 135 8.62 -11.16 -14.52
N TYR A 136 7.36 -11.07 -14.13
CA TYR A 136 6.99 -10.44 -12.87
C TYR A 136 7.47 -11.26 -11.66
N THR A 137 8.20 -10.60 -10.76
CA THR A 137 8.65 -11.19 -9.51
C THR A 137 7.85 -10.63 -8.33
N TYR A 138 6.94 -11.44 -7.79
CA TYR A 138 6.25 -11.10 -6.56
C TYR A 138 7.17 -11.29 -5.35
N ILE A 139 7.52 -10.19 -4.67
CA ILE A 139 8.30 -10.23 -3.43
C ILE A 139 7.34 -10.21 -2.24
N LYS A 140 7.17 -11.37 -1.61
CA LYS A 140 6.36 -11.48 -0.39
C LYS A 140 7.02 -10.67 0.74
N ASN A 141 6.22 -9.89 1.46
CA ASN A 141 6.68 -9.05 2.58
C ASN A 141 7.85 -8.14 2.18
N ASN A 142 7.72 -7.41 1.06
CA ASN A 142 8.73 -6.49 0.57
C ASN A 142 8.84 -5.19 1.40
N PHE A 143 9.06 -5.33 2.69
CA PHE A 143 9.18 -4.23 3.65
C PHE A 143 9.96 -4.68 4.88
N ILE A 144 10.45 -3.72 5.65
CA ILE A 144 11.13 -3.96 6.92
C ILE A 144 10.22 -3.48 8.04
N GLN A 145 9.98 -4.34 9.02
CA GLN A 145 9.22 -4.02 10.22
C GLN A 145 10.15 -3.90 11.42
N THR A 146 10.00 -2.82 12.19
CA THR A 146 10.69 -2.62 13.46
C THR A 146 9.69 -2.37 14.58
N ARG A 147 10.13 -2.52 15.83
CA ARG A 147 9.34 -2.24 17.04
C ARG A 147 10.04 -1.17 17.88
N SER A 148 9.26 -0.38 18.62
CA SER A 148 9.80 0.55 19.61
C SER A 148 10.56 -0.19 20.71
N GLY A 149 11.55 0.47 21.32
CA GLY A 149 12.26 -0.07 22.48
C GLY A 149 11.45 -0.06 23.78
N GLU A 150 10.39 0.75 23.83
CA GLU A 150 9.54 0.94 25.00
C GLU A 150 8.08 0.64 24.68
N LYS A 151 7.36 0.13 25.67
CA LYS A 151 5.90 0.04 25.64
C LYS A 151 5.30 1.40 25.92
N ARG A 152 4.22 1.78 25.22
CA ARG A 152 3.49 3.00 25.58
C ARG A 152 2.97 2.85 27.01
N LYS A 153 3.12 3.89 27.84
CA LYS A 153 2.43 3.94 29.13
C LYS A 153 0.92 3.97 28.85
N PRO A 154 0.11 3.14 29.54
CA PRO A 154 -1.34 3.21 29.39
C PRO A 154 -1.78 4.65 29.67
N ASP A 155 -2.58 5.21 28.77
CA ASP A 155 -3.21 6.52 29.00
C ASP A 155 -4.38 6.36 29.99
N ASN A 156 -4.84 7.46 30.58
CA ASN A 156 -6.02 7.40 31.47
C ASN A 156 -7.28 6.85 30.75
N ASP A 157 -7.36 6.99 29.43
CA ASP A 157 -8.42 6.44 28.58
C ASP A 157 -8.24 4.92 28.29
N ASP A 158 -7.04 4.36 28.50
CA ASP A 158 -6.77 2.92 28.38
C ASP A 158 -7.21 2.15 29.64
N ILE A 159 -7.51 2.86 30.73
CA ILE A 159 -8.12 2.27 31.93
C ILE A 159 -9.60 2.05 31.62
N GLN A 160 -9.92 0.94 30.96
CA GLN A 160 -11.24 0.35 31.16
C GLN A 160 -11.35 0.09 32.67
N GLU A 161 -12.26 0.80 33.34
CA GLU A 161 -12.75 0.39 34.64
C GLU A 161 -13.00 -1.10 34.56
N THR A 162 -12.20 -1.86 35.30
CA THR A 162 -12.35 -3.30 35.40
C THR A 162 -13.64 -3.51 36.18
N THR A 163 -14.77 -3.51 35.48
CA THR A 163 -16.04 -3.89 36.06
C THR A 163 -15.84 -5.34 36.50
N PRO A 164 -15.99 -5.66 37.80
CA PRO A 164 -15.73 -7.01 38.27
C PRO A 164 -16.61 -7.99 37.50
N ALA A 165 -15.99 -9.08 37.07
CA ALA A 165 -16.64 -10.13 36.30
C ALA A 165 -18.00 -10.51 36.91
N ARG A 166 -19.05 -10.41 36.09
CA ARG A 166 -20.39 -10.86 36.46
C ARG A 166 -20.29 -12.34 36.88
N PRO A 167 -20.78 -12.75 38.07
CA PRO A 167 -20.65 -14.14 38.51
C PRO A 167 -21.30 -15.08 37.50
N LYS A 168 -20.61 -16.18 37.19
CA LYS A 168 -21.08 -17.23 36.27
C LYS A 168 -22.44 -17.75 36.71
N THR A 169 -23.51 -17.33 36.05
CA THR A 169 -24.85 -17.90 36.22
C THR A 169 -25.11 -18.97 35.16
N THR A 170 -25.13 -20.20 35.65
CA THR A 170 -25.95 -21.37 35.25
C THR A 170 -25.95 -21.87 33.80
N LYS A 171 -25.74 -23.19 33.70
CA LYS A 171 -25.75 -24.03 32.49
C LYS A 171 -26.84 -23.66 31.47
N PRO A 172 -26.59 -23.81 30.15
CA PRO A 172 -27.63 -23.67 29.14
C PRO A 172 -28.77 -24.66 29.40
N LYS A 173 -30.02 -24.21 29.26
CA LYS A 173 -31.18 -25.12 29.22
C LYS A 173 -31.08 -26.00 27.98
N GLU A 174 -31.29 -27.29 28.19
CA GLU A 174 -31.35 -28.30 27.14
C GLU A 174 -32.55 -28.02 26.23
N ILE A 175 -32.32 -27.97 24.92
CA ILE A 175 -33.35 -27.72 23.91
C ILE A 175 -33.92 -29.10 23.52
N THR A 176 -35.18 -29.38 23.86
CA THR A 176 -35.86 -30.60 23.43
C THR A 176 -36.57 -30.39 22.08
N LEU A 177 -36.66 -31.47 21.30
CA LEU A 177 -37.17 -31.52 19.92
C LEU A 177 -38.58 -30.94 19.72
N GLU A 178 -39.38 -30.80 20.78
CA GLU A 178 -40.72 -30.20 20.70
C GLU A 178 -40.72 -28.67 20.54
N SER A 179 -39.58 -28.00 20.79
CA SER A 179 -39.47 -26.53 20.67
C SER A 179 -39.30 -26.01 19.24
N LEU A 180 -39.17 -26.90 18.25
CA LEU A 180 -38.90 -26.55 16.84
C LEU A 180 -40.15 -26.53 15.92
N THR A 181 -41.35 -26.78 16.45
CA THR A 181 -42.57 -26.81 15.62
C THR A 181 -43.64 -25.86 16.13
N LEU A 182 -43.50 -24.56 15.83
CA LEU A 182 -44.63 -23.63 15.72
C LEU A 182 -44.43 -22.72 14.50
N PRO A 183 -45.49 -22.45 13.71
CA PRO A 183 -45.36 -21.81 12.40
C PRO A 183 -45.13 -20.31 12.53
N LEU A 184 -44.29 -19.77 11.64
CA LEU A 184 -44.10 -18.33 11.43
C LEU A 184 -45.45 -17.67 11.11
N LYS A 185 -45.71 -16.54 11.77
CA LYS A 185 -46.77 -15.60 11.42
C LYS A 185 -46.17 -14.41 10.71
#